data_AF-A0A7C3C0T3-F1
#
_entry.id   AF-A0A7C3C0T3-F1
#
_cell.length_a   1.000
_cell.length_b   1.000
_cell.length_c   1.000
_cell.angle_alpha   90.00
_cell.angle_beta   90.00
_cell.angle_gamma   90.00
#
_symmetry.space_group_name_H-M   'P 1'
#
loop_
_entity.id
_entity.type
_entity.pdbx_description
1 polymer ?
#
loop_
_entity_poly.entity_id
_entity_poly.type
_entity_poly.pdbx_seq_one_letter_code
_entity_poly.pdbx_strand_id
1 'polypeptide(L)'
;MMCMNVFQIIRRFAVLVFFALFWCQSASATFSIVACDQQTGQCGVAIATHNLAVGHGAPFAITKLGAGVSQFETNPCHARAIIAALRAGANADTALKAALKSEKACPDGADETFRQIGVVSFNGTASAYTGAKANSYAGQRAEGFVSVQGNGLASDIVLDAMWECFHTTKGTLAERLLTALEEGYHEGGQSIGVMSAALIVATPEGWPVDINLRVDFAPSSAVRDLRTAYNANYARQLMFRGERAAREGDIALGRRLIDEALIRAPMWDRIWLRAAQFSEAHNDKKAAQYRRCRFQSLNPVWANMLKDEIDFTSCSSAQE
;
A
#
# COMPACT_ATOMS: atom_id res chain seq x y z
N MET A 1 -72.42 -35.11 33.20
CA MET A 1 -71.92 -35.01 31.82
C MET A 1 -70.41 -34.81 31.91
N MET A 2 -69.62 -35.89 32.02
CA MET A 2 -68.91 -36.59 30.92
C MET A 2 -68.03 -35.64 30.11
N CYS A 3 -66.74 -35.87 29.83
CA CYS A 3 -65.76 -36.85 30.28
C CYS A 3 -64.38 -36.41 29.71
N MET A 4 -63.31 -36.68 30.45
CA MET A 4 -61.89 -36.90 30.10
C MET A 4 -61.29 -36.56 28.71
N ASN A 5 -60.14 -35.86 28.78
CA ASN A 5 -58.83 -36.11 28.15
C ASN A 5 -58.70 -37.15 27.01
N VAL A 6 -58.07 -36.74 25.91
CA VAL A 6 -57.12 -37.58 25.16
C VAL A 6 -55.87 -36.76 24.83
N PHE A 7 -54.77 -37.17 25.43
CA PHE A 7 -53.40 -36.75 25.16
C PHE A 7 -52.91 -37.32 23.81
N GLN A 8 -51.95 -36.64 23.18
CA GLN A 8 -51.06 -37.08 22.09
C GLN A 8 -51.61 -37.09 20.65
N ILE A 9 -51.11 -36.16 19.82
CA ILE A 9 -50.30 -36.45 18.63
C ILE A 9 -49.36 -35.24 18.39
N ILE A 10 -48.13 -35.39 18.87
CA ILE A 10 -46.87 -35.20 18.12
C ILE A 10 -46.68 -33.87 17.35
N ARG A 11 -45.74 -33.06 17.89
CA ARG A 11 -44.67 -32.30 17.20
C ARG A 11 -44.98 -31.68 15.83
N ARG A 12 -44.83 -30.35 15.75
CA ARG A 12 -44.04 -29.57 14.76
C ARG A 12 -44.21 -28.08 15.13
N PHE A 13 -43.29 -27.42 15.84
CA PHE A 13 -42.06 -26.80 15.30
C PHE A 13 -42.21 -26.43 13.81
N ALA A 14 -41.91 -25.25 13.30
CA ALA A 14 -41.49 -23.95 13.77
C ALA A 14 -41.32 -23.13 12.46
N VAL A 15 -41.10 -21.82 12.59
CA VAL A 15 -40.48 -20.97 11.57
C VAL A 15 -41.38 -20.58 10.39
N LEU A 16 -42.04 -19.43 10.56
CA LEU A 16 -42.32 -18.51 9.47
C LEU A 16 -40.98 -18.15 8.81
N VAL A 17 -40.72 -18.74 7.65
CA VAL A 17 -39.59 -18.38 6.79
C VAL A 17 -39.95 -17.07 6.09
N PHE A 18 -39.69 -15.95 6.75
CA PHE A 18 -39.42 -14.69 6.06
C PHE A 18 -38.01 -14.82 5.46
N PHE A 19 -37.90 -15.39 4.25
CA PHE A 19 -36.77 -15.11 3.38
C PHE A 19 -36.89 -13.65 2.94
N ALA A 20 -36.59 -12.72 3.85
CA ALA A 20 -36.01 -11.46 3.44
C ALA A 20 -34.71 -11.87 2.76
N LEU A 21 -34.70 -11.73 1.45
CA LEU A 21 -33.52 -11.79 0.62
C LEU A 21 -32.54 -10.74 1.20
N PHE A 22 -31.73 -11.16 2.18
CA PHE A 22 -30.42 -10.56 2.41
C PHE A 22 -29.65 -10.89 1.13
N TRP A 23 -29.88 -10.07 0.11
CA TRP A 23 -28.89 -9.87 -0.92
C TRP A 23 -27.63 -9.52 -0.14
N CYS A 24 -26.70 -10.48 -0.09
CA CYS A 24 -25.33 -10.23 0.27
C CYS A 24 -24.93 -9.04 -0.59
N GLN A 25 -24.85 -7.85 0.00
CA GLN A 25 -24.26 -6.72 -0.69
C GLN A 25 -22.84 -7.18 -0.97
N SER A 26 -22.55 -7.50 -2.24
CA SER A 26 -21.19 -7.70 -2.72
C SER A 26 -20.49 -6.36 -2.60
N ALA A 27 -20.06 -6.02 -1.38
CA ALA A 27 -19.42 -4.77 -1.06
C ALA A 27 -17.92 -4.93 -1.35
N SER A 28 -17.54 -4.81 -2.62
CA SER A 28 -16.18 -4.43 -2.97
C SER A 28 -16.05 -2.95 -2.63
N ALA A 29 -15.28 -2.61 -1.60
CA ALA A 29 -15.06 -1.23 -1.17
C ALA A 29 -13.57 -0.92 -1.05
N THR A 30 -13.15 0.32 -1.32
CA THR A 30 -11.75 0.69 -1.59
C THR A 30 -11.55 2.18 -1.40
N PHE A 31 -10.37 2.59 -0.93
CA PHE A 31 -9.94 3.99 -0.94
C PHE A 31 -8.51 4.10 -1.43
N SER A 32 -8.21 5.18 -2.13
CA SER A 32 -6.91 5.39 -2.74
C SER A 32 -6.59 6.86 -2.98
N ILE A 33 -5.30 7.13 -3.13
CA ILE A 33 -4.75 8.41 -3.54
C ILE A 33 -3.73 8.19 -4.66
N VAL A 34 -3.82 9.03 -5.68
CA VAL A 34 -2.94 9.08 -6.85
C VAL A 34 -2.31 10.45 -6.86
N ALA A 35 -1.00 10.54 -7.08
CA ALA A 35 -0.35 11.82 -7.24
C ALA A 35 0.90 11.77 -8.12
N CYS A 36 1.27 12.93 -8.65
CA CYS A 36 2.58 13.15 -9.28
C CYS A 36 3.29 14.33 -8.61
N ASP A 37 4.61 14.31 -8.64
CA ASP A 37 5.45 15.40 -8.17
C ASP A 37 6.27 15.94 -9.35
N GLN A 38 5.93 17.15 -9.78
CA GLN A 38 6.57 17.81 -10.91
C GLN A 38 8.06 18.10 -10.66
N GLN A 39 8.46 18.33 -9.41
CA GLN A 39 9.85 18.67 -9.08
C GLN A 39 10.77 17.46 -9.25
N THR A 40 10.29 16.29 -8.84
CA THR A 40 11.07 15.04 -8.85
C THR A 40 10.81 14.17 -10.07
N GLY A 41 9.73 14.41 -10.83
CA GLY A 41 9.32 13.55 -11.94
C GLY A 41 8.63 12.25 -11.49
N GLN A 42 8.33 12.12 -10.20
CA GLN A 42 7.74 10.92 -9.63
C GLN A 42 6.22 10.91 -9.85
N CYS A 43 5.65 9.72 -10.04
CA CYS A 43 4.21 9.50 -10.01
C CYS A 43 3.91 8.22 -9.24
N GLY A 44 2.81 8.18 -8.50
CA GLY A 44 2.53 7.05 -7.63
C GLY A 44 1.09 6.97 -7.14
N VAL A 45 0.81 5.87 -6.47
CA VAL A 45 -0.49 5.52 -5.92
C VAL A 45 -0.31 4.82 -4.58
N ALA A 46 -1.15 5.18 -3.60
CA ALA A 46 -1.40 4.36 -2.41
C ALA A 46 -2.88 3.94 -2.38
N ILE A 47 -3.16 2.67 -2.06
CA ILE A 47 -4.51 2.08 -2.15
C ILE A 47 -4.70 1.00 -1.09
N ALA A 48 -5.92 0.89 -0.56
CA ALA A 48 -6.31 -0.14 0.40
C ALA A 48 -7.76 -0.62 0.21
N THR A 49 -8.02 -1.89 0.52
CA THR A 49 -9.33 -2.52 0.37
C THR A 49 -9.51 -3.76 1.26
N HIS A 50 -10.76 -4.15 1.49
CA HIS A 50 -11.21 -5.43 2.02
C HIS A 50 -11.37 -6.49 0.92
N ASN A 51 -10.42 -6.56 0.01
CA ASN A 51 -10.32 -7.61 -1.01
C ASN A 51 -8.87 -8.06 -1.14
N LEU A 52 -8.63 -9.18 -1.81
CA LEU A 52 -7.31 -9.75 -2.00
C LEU A 52 -6.48 -8.91 -2.98
N ALA A 53 -5.19 -8.74 -2.67
CA ALA A 53 -4.15 -8.35 -3.63
C ALA A 53 -4.44 -7.09 -4.48
N VAL A 54 -4.93 -6.01 -3.87
CA VAL A 54 -5.31 -4.78 -4.59
C VAL A 54 -4.18 -4.18 -5.46
N GLY A 55 -2.94 -4.34 -5.03
CA GLY A 55 -1.77 -3.88 -5.76
C GLY A 55 -1.49 -4.61 -7.07
N HIS A 56 -2.19 -5.72 -7.37
CA HIS A 56 -1.95 -6.50 -8.58
C HIS A 56 -2.46 -5.82 -9.84
N GLY A 57 -3.64 -5.21 -9.78
CA GLY A 57 -4.36 -4.77 -11.00
C GLY A 57 -5.01 -3.39 -10.91
N ALA A 58 -5.28 -2.88 -9.71
CA ALA A 58 -5.96 -1.59 -9.58
C ALA A 58 -5.04 -0.38 -9.86
N PRO A 59 -3.84 -0.27 -9.25
CA PRO A 59 -2.99 0.90 -9.42
C PRO A 59 -1.99 0.76 -10.57
N PHE A 60 -1.65 1.88 -11.21
CA PHE A 60 -0.50 1.98 -12.13
C PHE A 60 0.19 3.35 -12.00
N ALA A 61 1.48 3.39 -12.29
CA ALA A 61 2.26 4.63 -12.28
C ALA A 61 3.39 4.57 -13.31
N ILE A 62 3.60 5.67 -14.03
CA ILE A 62 4.69 5.84 -15.00
C ILE A 62 5.31 7.22 -14.79
N THR A 63 6.61 7.24 -14.49
CA THR A 63 7.37 8.47 -14.26
C THR A 63 7.21 9.46 -15.42
N LYS A 64 7.04 10.74 -15.09
CA LYS A 64 6.87 11.87 -16.05
C LYS A 64 5.72 11.72 -17.06
N LEU A 65 4.81 10.76 -16.86
CA LEU A 65 3.65 10.54 -17.71
C LEU A 65 2.36 10.70 -16.91
N GLY A 66 2.25 9.97 -15.79
CA GLY A 66 1.06 9.98 -14.95
C GLY A 66 0.91 8.72 -14.10
N ALA A 67 -0.11 8.72 -13.26
CA ALA A 67 -0.51 7.58 -12.45
C ALA A 67 -2.04 7.49 -12.40
N GLY A 68 -2.56 6.35 -11.96
CA GLY A 68 -3.99 6.19 -11.80
C GLY A 68 -4.40 4.89 -11.14
N VAL A 69 -5.69 4.79 -10.89
CA VAL A 69 -6.37 3.61 -10.36
C VAL A 69 -7.60 3.28 -11.17
N SER A 70 -7.89 1.99 -11.32
CA SER A 70 -9.24 1.49 -11.58
C SER A 70 -9.64 0.59 -10.39
N GLN A 71 -10.65 1.03 -9.64
CA GLN A 71 -11.19 0.34 -8.46
C GLN A 71 -12.72 0.32 -8.56
N PHE A 72 -13.40 -0.34 -7.60
CA PHE A 72 -14.83 -0.67 -7.69
C PHE A 72 -15.06 -1.47 -8.98
N GLU A 73 -15.07 -2.80 -8.89
CA GLU A 73 -14.94 -3.72 -10.04
C GLU A 73 -13.80 -3.30 -11.00
N THR A 74 -12.56 -3.64 -10.66
CA THR A 74 -11.37 -3.23 -11.44
C THR A 74 -11.42 -3.76 -12.89
N ASN A 75 -11.31 -2.88 -13.88
CA ASN A 75 -11.14 -3.26 -15.29
C ASN A 75 -9.69 -2.98 -15.77
N PRO A 76 -8.88 -4.01 -16.07
CA PRO A 76 -7.50 -3.84 -16.53
C PRO A 76 -7.35 -3.05 -17.83
N CYS A 77 -8.40 -2.96 -18.65
CA CYS A 77 -8.36 -2.22 -19.90
C CYS A 77 -8.37 -0.70 -19.70
N HIS A 78 -8.88 -0.20 -18.56
CA HIS A 78 -8.79 1.22 -18.20
C HIS A 78 -7.34 1.70 -18.13
N ALA A 79 -6.47 0.96 -17.43
CA ALA A 79 -5.06 1.33 -17.32
C ALA A 79 -4.41 1.44 -18.70
N ARG A 80 -4.66 0.49 -19.60
CA ARG A 80 -4.12 0.51 -20.97
C ARG A 80 -4.60 1.73 -21.75
N ALA A 81 -5.89 2.03 -21.69
CA ALA A 81 -6.49 3.18 -22.38
C ALA A 81 -5.97 4.51 -21.83
N ILE A 82 -5.86 4.64 -20.51
CA ILE A 82 -5.32 5.84 -19.85
C ILE A 82 -3.86 6.06 -20.25
N ILE A 83 -3.02 5.02 -20.13
CA ILE A 83 -1.61 5.10 -20.49
C ILE A 83 -1.44 5.48 -21.97
N ALA A 84 -2.22 4.88 -22.87
CA ALA A 84 -2.18 5.20 -24.29
C ALA A 84 -2.57 6.66 -24.56
N ALA A 85 -3.63 7.16 -23.92
CA ALA A 85 -4.06 8.54 -24.07
C ALA A 85 -3.01 9.53 -23.53
N LEU A 86 -2.47 9.28 -22.34
CA LEU A 86 -1.41 10.13 -21.76
C LEU A 86 -0.16 10.15 -22.66
N ARG A 87 0.24 9.01 -23.23
CA ARG A 87 1.37 8.94 -24.19
C ARG A 87 1.12 9.76 -25.46
N ALA A 88 -0.14 9.90 -25.86
CA ALA A 88 -0.55 10.76 -26.97
C ALA A 88 -0.63 12.24 -26.60
N GLY A 89 -0.23 12.64 -25.38
CA GLY A 89 -0.27 14.02 -24.90
C GLY A 89 -1.60 14.45 -24.32
N ALA A 90 -2.53 13.53 -24.08
CA ALA A 90 -3.82 13.84 -23.48
C ALA A 90 -3.66 14.33 -22.02
N ASN A 91 -4.61 15.15 -21.58
CA ASN A 91 -4.79 15.49 -20.16
C ASN A 91 -5.59 14.40 -19.43
N ALA A 92 -5.71 14.52 -18.09
CA ALA A 92 -6.40 13.52 -17.26
C ALA A 92 -7.86 13.31 -17.66
N ASP A 93 -8.62 14.37 -17.97
CA ASP A 93 -10.02 14.25 -18.41
C ASP A 93 -10.19 13.45 -19.69
N THR A 94 -9.31 13.71 -20.66
CA THR A 94 -9.34 13.01 -21.95
C THR A 94 -8.92 11.55 -21.78
N ALA A 95 -7.94 11.28 -20.93
CA ALA A 95 -7.50 9.93 -20.60
C ALA A 95 -8.59 9.14 -19.83
N LEU A 96 -9.30 9.78 -18.91
CA LEU A 96 -10.43 9.21 -18.20
C LEU A 96 -11.58 8.86 -19.16
N LYS A 97 -11.93 9.77 -20.09
CA LYS A 97 -12.92 9.49 -21.14
C LYS A 97 -12.50 8.34 -22.05
N ALA A 98 -11.21 8.20 -22.35
CA ALA A 98 -10.69 7.06 -23.10
C ALA A 98 -10.86 5.75 -22.32
N ALA A 99 -10.65 5.76 -21.00
CA ALA A 99 -10.90 4.62 -20.13
C ALA A 99 -12.37 4.18 -20.20
N LEU A 100 -13.31 5.09 -19.96
CA LEU A 100 -14.75 4.79 -19.99
C LEU A 100 -15.22 4.29 -21.37
N LYS A 101 -14.64 4.81 -22.46
CA LYS A 101 -14.93 4.29 -23.82
C LYS A 101 -14.38 2.88 -24.04
N SER A 102 -13.28 2.52 -23.37
CA SER A 102 -12.65 1.20 -23.49
C SER A 102 -13.41 0.08 -22.78
N GLU A 103 -14.36 0.43 -21.89
CA GLU A 103 -15.19 -0.51 -21.14
C GLU A 103 -15.80 -1.60 -22.03
N LYS A 104 -16.39 -1.19 -23.16
CA LYS A 104 -17.03 -2.11 -24.13
C LYS A 104 -16.05 -3.04 -24.83
N ALA A 105 -14.78 -2.70 -24.90
CA ALA A 105 -13.75 -3.51 -25.54
C ALA A 105 -13.21 -4.62 -24.61
N CYS A 106 -13.61 -4.63 -23.34
CA CYS A 106 -13.07 -5.50 -22.31
C CYS A 106 -14.16 -5.93 -21.32
N PRO A 107 -15.18 -6.66 -21.79
CA PRO A 107 -16.32 -7.04 -20.96
C PRO A 107 -15.89 -8.06 -19.90
N ASP A 108 -16.20 -7.77 -18.65
CA ASP A 108 -15.96 -8.61 -17.47
C ASP A 108 -17.27 -8.92 -16.70
N GLY A 109 -18.42 -8.52 -17.25
CA GLY A 109 -19.73 -8.68 -16.63
C GLY A 109 -20.24 -7.45 -15.87
N ALA A 110 -19.45 -6.37 -15.79
CA ALA A 110 -19.86 -5.07 -15.26
C ALA A 110 -19.88 -3.98 -16.35
N ASP A 111 -20.42 -2.81 -16.00
CA ASP A 111 -20.51 -1.62 -16.85
C ASP A 111 -19.88 -0.41 -16.13
N GLU A 112 -19.83 0.76 -16.77
CA GLU A 112 -19.24 1.96 -16.19
C GLU A 112 -19.91 2.41 -14.88
N THR A 113 -21.13 1.97 -14.57
CA THR A 113 -21.81 2.32 -13.32
C THR A 113 -21.20 1.61 -12.11
N PHE A 114 -20.47 0.52 -12.33
CA PHE A 114 -19.74 -0.23 -11.32
C PHE A 114 -18.28 0.18 -11.19
N ARG A 115 -17.82 1.27 -11.83
CA ARG A 115 -16.39 1.64 -11.86
C ARG A 115 -16.09 2.87 -11.03
N GLN A 116 -14.90 2.93 -10.46
CA GLN A 116 -14.31 4.14 -9.90
C GLN A 116 -12.88 4.30 -10.41
N ILE A 117 -12.59 5.43 -11.05
CA ILE A 117 -11.32 5.69 -11.73
C ILE A 117 -10.75 7.00 -11.22
N GLY A 118 -9.46 7.02 -10.89
CA GLY A 118 -8.70 8.23 -10.58
C GLY A 118 -7.47 8.30 -11.47
N VAL A 119 -7.22 9.46 -12.08
CA VAL A 119 -6.09 9.66 -13.00
C VAL A 119 -5.42 10.98 -12.69
N VAL A 120 -4.09 10.95 -12.58
CA VAL A 120 -3.24 12.14 -12.57
C VAL A 120 -2.32 12.08 -13.78
N SER A 121 -2.35 13.16 -14.54
CA SER A 121 -1.50 13.41 -15.70
C SER A 121 -0.32 14.28 -15.26
N PHE A 122 0.89 13.95 -15.69
CA PHE A 122 2.09 14.71 -15.34
C PHE A 122 2.09 16.14 -15.94
N ASN A 123 1.12 16.45 -16.79
CA ASN A 123 0.85 17.75 -17.40
C ASN A 123 0.14 18.72 -16.42
N GLY A 124 -0.09 18.33 -15.17
CA GLY A 124 -0.74 19.17 -14.15
C GLY A 124 -2.25 19.10 -14.14
N THR A 125 -2.82 17.97 -14.58
CA THR A 125 -4.28 17.75 -14.52
C THR A 125 -4.58 16.45 -13.81
N ALA A 126 -5.68 16.44 -13.06
CA ALA A 126 -6.22 15.26 -12.40
C ALA A 126 -7.71 15.16 -12.72
N SER A 127 -8.21 13.93 -12.80
CA SER A 127 -9.61 13.66 -13.09
C SER A 127 -10.03 12.36 -12.43
N ALA A 128 -11.27 12.29 -11.98
CA ALA A 128 -11.82 11.10 -11.36
C ALA A 128 -13.25 10.84 -11.85
N TYR A 129 -13.69 9.60 -11.77
CA TYR A 129 -15.06 9.17 -12.03
C TYR A 129 -15.51 8.17 -10.99
N THR A 130 -16.74 8.31 -10.50
CA THR A 130 -17.39 7.41 -9.55
C THR A 130 -18.72 6.99 -10.15
N GLY A 131 -18.84 5.71 -10.47
CA GLY A 131 -20.02 5.13 -11.08
C GLY A 131 -21.23 5.16 -10.15
N ALA A 132 -22.42 5.27 -10.73
CA ALA A 132 -23.67 5.47 -10.00
C ALA A 132 -24.07 4.32 -9.06
N LYS A 133 -23.47 3.12 -9.19
CA LYS A 133 -23.71 1.99 -8.28
C LYS A 133 -22.72 1.91 -7.13
N ALA A 134 -21.77 2.84 -7.03
CA ALA A 134 -20.88 2.89 -5.88
C ALA A 134 -21.71 3.06 -4.59
N ASN A 135 -21.39 2.25 -3.58
CA ASN A 135 -22.15 2.18 -2.32
C ASN A 135 -22.17 3.53 -1.58
N SER A 136 -22.95 3.59 -0.49
CA SER A 136 -22.99 4.71 0.46
C SER A 136 -21.57 5.18 0.85
N TYR A 137 -21.40 6.50 1.00
CA TYR A 137 -20.11 7.17 1.22
C TYR A 137 -19.06 6.85 0.13
N ALA A 138 -19.48 6.95 -1.13
CA ALA A 138 -18.56 6.98 -2.27
C ALA A 138 -18.36 8.41 -2.77
N GLY A 139 -17.12 8.73 -3.13
CA GLY A 139 -16.77 10.07 -3.57
C GLY A 139 -15.37 10.14 -4.17
N GLN A 140 -15.05 11.33 -4.64
CA GLN A 140 -13.78 11.63 -5.28
C GLN A 140 -13.47 13.12 -5.18
N ARG A 141 -12.18 13.45 -5.21
CA ARG A 141 -11.65 14.81 -5.35
C ARG A 141 -10.40 14.74 -6.22
N ALA A 142 -10.35 15.51 -7.28
CA ALA A 142 -9.23 15.52 -8.22
C ALA A 142 -8.91 16.95 -8.65
N GLU A 143 -7.68 17.37 -8.42
CA GLU A 143 -7.20 18.71 -8.77
C GLU A 143 -5.68 18.69 -8.99
N GLY A 144 -5.21 19.42 -10.00
CA GLY A 144 -3.78 19.59 -10.27
C GLY A 144 -3.06 18.25 -10.42
N PHE A 145 -2.20 17.92 -9.46
CA PHE A 145 -1.37 16.71 -9.46
C PHE A 145 -1.85 15.63 -8.47
N VAL A 146 -3.11 15.67 -8.02
CA VAL A 146 -3.64 14.78 -6.98
C VAL A 146 -5.06 14.32 -7.31
N SER A 147 -5.35 13.04 -7.09
CA SER A 147 -6.70 12.47 -7.11
C SER A 147 -6.89 11.54 -5.93
N VAL A 148 -7.92 11.78 -5.13
CA VAL A 148 -8.35 10.97 -3.99
C VAL A 148 -9.75 10.43 -4.29
N GLN A 149 -9.99 9.15 -4.05
CA GLN A 149 -11.27 8.51 -4.34
C GLN A 149 -11.51 7.33 -3.43
N GLY A 150 -12.78 7.06 -3.15
CA GLY A 150 -13.16 5.88 -2.39
C GLY A 150 -14.64 5.53 -2.50
N ASN A 151 -14.97 4.30 -2.14
CA ASN A 151 -16.33 3.76 -2.13
C ASN A 151 -16.51 2.78 -0.97
N GLY A 152 -17.74 2.72 -0.42
CA GLY A 152 -18.07 1.95 0.79
C GLY A 152 -17.29 2.37 2.03
N LEU A 153 -17.02 3.67 2.14
CA LEU A 153 -16.27 4.26 3.24
C LEU A 153 -17.12 4.29 4.53
N ALA A 154 -16.44 4.48 5.66
CA ALA A 154 -17.10 4.69 6.94
C ALA A 154 -17.87 6.03 6.98
N SER A 155 -17.35 7.06 6.31
CA SER A 155 -17.92 8.40 6.22
C SER A 155 -17.31 9.19 5.05
N ASP A 156 -17.83 10.39 4.80
CA ASP A 156 -17.25 11.39 3.89
C ASP A 156 -15.91 11.96 4.39
N ILE A 157 -15.73 12.10 5.71
CA ILE A 157 -14.52 12.61 6.36
C ILE A 157 -13.25 11.88 5.90
N VAL A 158 -13.35 10.58 5.58
CA VAL A 158 -12.21 9.77 5.13
C VAL A 158 -11.48 10.42 3.95
N LEU A 159 -12.20 10.88 2.92
CA LEU A 159 -11.56 11.46 1.72
C LEU A 159 -11.00 12.86 1.99
N ASP A 160 -11.68 13.65 2.83
CA ASP A 160 -11.22 14.98 3.21
C ASP A 160 -9.93 14.89 4.03
N ALA A 161 -9.86 13.96 4.99
CA ALA A 161 -8.66 13.75 5.80
C ALA A 161 -7.47 13.27 4.95
N MET A 162 -7.69 12.32 4.03
CA MET A 162 -6.66 11.91 3.05
C MET A 162 -6.14 13.10 2.23
N TRP A 163 -7.06 13.95 1.74
CA TRP A 163 -6.72 15.10 0.92
C TRP A 163 -5.88 16.11 1.69
N GLU A 164 -6.33 16.53 2.88
CA GLU A 164 -5.63 17.53 3.70
C GLU A 164 -4.28 16.99 4.21
N CYS A 165 -4.23 15.72 4.62
CA CYS A 165 -3.01 15.07 5.05
C CYS A 165 -1.94 15.05 3.94
N PHE A 166 -2.33 14.75 2.70
CA PHE A 166 -1.38 14.74 1.57
C PHE A 166 -0.75 16.12 1.30
N HIS A 167 -1.51 17.20 1.45
CA HIS A 167 -1.06 18.57 1.18
C HIS A 167 -0.20 19.15 2.31
N THR A 168 -0.46 18.73 3.55
CA THR A 168 0.27 19.18 4.73
C THR A 168 1.54 18.37 4.98
N THR A 169 1.53 17.07 4.67
CA THR A 169 2.68 16.17 4.84
C THR A 169 3.85 16.58 3.96
N LYS A 170 5.05 16.60 4.54
CA LYS A 170 6.32 16.90 3.86
C LYS A 170 7.12 15.62 3.62
N GLY A 171 8.06 15.67 2.68
CA GLY A 171 8.94 14.55 2.36
C GLY A 171 8.75 14.05 0.93
N THR A 172 9.16 12.80 0.69
CA THR A 172 9.07 12.16 -0.62
C THR A 172 7.61 11.97 -1.04
N LEU A 173 7.36 11.80 -2.34
CA LEU A 173 6.02 11.47 -2.83
C LEU A 173 5.47 10.20 -2.16
N ALA A 174 6.34 9.20 -1.97
CA ALA A 174 6.00 7.94 -1.32
C ALA A 174 5.52 8.11 0.13
N GLU A 175 6.21 8.95 0.90
CA GLU A 175 5.82 9.28 2.28
C GLU A 175 4.44 9.92 2.30
N ARG A 176 4.25 10.96 1.48
CA ARG A 176 3.01 11.72 1.42
C ARG A 176 1.81 10.85 1.02
N LEU A 177 1.97 9.99 0.02
CA LEU A 177 0.95 9.04 -0.42
C LEU A 177 0.58 8.06 0.69
N LEU A 178 1.58 7.48 1.36
CA LEU A 178 1.35 6.49 2.41
C LEU A 178 0.74 7.11 3.66
N THR A 179 1.21 8.27 4.10
CA THR A 179 0.64 8.98 5.26
C THR A 179 -0.80 9.42 4.99
N ALA A 180 -1.13 9.84 3.77
CA ALA A 180 -2.52 10.10 3.39
C ALA A 180 -3.37 8.83 3.45
N LEU A 181 -2.88 7.69 2.95
CA LEU A 181 -3.59 6.41 3.06
C LEU A 181 -3.81 5.99 4.52
N GLU A 182 -2.81 6.18 5.37
CA GLU A 182 -2.91 5.92 6.82
C GLU A 182 -3.95 6.82 7.47
N GLU A 183 -4.00 8.11 7.12
CA GLU A 183 -5.01 9.03 7.65
C GLU A 183 -6.43 8.60 7.25
N GLY A 184 -6.64 8.24 5.99
CA GLY A 184 -7.92 7.70 5.56
C GLY A 184 -8.31 6.44 6.32
N TYR A 185 -7.34 5.58 6.63
CA TYR A 185 -7.57 4.40 7.47
C TYR A 185 -7.89 4.76 8.93
N HIS A 186 -7.24 5.78 9.49
CA HIS A 186 -7.48 6.28 10.85
C HIS A 186 -8.89 6.87 11.02
N GLU A 187 -9.41 7.56 10.01
CA GLU A 187 -10.78 8.08 9.96
C GLU A 187 -11.86 7.00 9.69
N GLY A 188 -11.46 5.72 9.78
CA GLY A 188 -12.33 4.55 9.66
C GLY A 188 -12.21 3.83 8.31
N GLY A 189 -11.62 4.48 7.31
CA GLY A 189 -11.35 3.90 5.99
C GLY A 189 -12.60 3.25 5.38
N GLN A 190 -12.46 1.98 5.02
CA GLN A 190 -13.57 1.17 4.55
C GLN A 190 -14.39 0.63 5.73
N SER A 191 -15.72 0.73 5.63
CA SER A 191 -16.69 0.36 6.68
C SER A 191 -16.59 -1.08 7.18
N ILE A 192 -16.11 -2.00 6.35
CA ILE A 192 -15.95 -3.44 6.67
C ILE A 192 -14.51 -3.84 6.99
N GLY A 193 -13.61 -2.87 7.16
CA GLY A 193 -12.19 -3.09 7.44
C GLY A 193 -11.33 -3.18 6.18
N VAL A 194 -10.06 -3.58 6.33
CA VAL A 194 -9.07 -3.64 5.25
C VAL A 194 -8.26 -4.94 5.38
N MET A 195 -7.97 -5.60 4.25
CA MET A 195 -7.15 -6.81 4.21
C MET A 195 -6.02 -6.77 3.18
N SER A 196 -6.02 -5.85 2.22
CA SER A 196 -4.87 -5.63 1.34
C SER A 196 -4.60 -4.14 1.13
N ALA A 197 -3.33 -3.82 0.86
CA ALA A 197 -2.87 -2.47 0.60
C ALA A 197 -1.64 -2.47 -0.31
N ALA A 198 -1.45 -1.39 -1.06
CA ALA A 198 -0.27 -1.24 -1.91
C ALA A 198 0.20 0.22 -2.00
N LEU A 199 1.51 0.37 -2.19
CA LEU A 199 2.17 1.62 -2.51
C LEU A 199 3.05 1.40 -3.73
N ILE A 200 2.75 2.09 -4.82
CA ILE A 200 3.58 2.11 -6.03
C ILE A 200 4.05 3.53 -6.32
N VAL A 201 5.33 3.71 -6.61
CA VAL A 201 5.92 4.98 -7.03
C VAL A 201 6.94 4.72 -8.12
N ALA A 202 6.69 5.27 -9.30
CA ALA A 202 7.60 5.26 -10.43
C ALA A 202 8.48 6.51 -10.39
N THR A 203 9.78 6.31 -10.53
CA THR A 203 10.83 7.33 -10.45
C THR A 203 11.58 7.45 -11.76
N PRO A 204 12.20 8.61 -12.07
CA PRO A 204 13.04 8.75 -13.27
C PRO A 204 14.22 7.77 -13.31
N GLU A 205 14.73 7.37 -12.15
CA GLU A 205 15.83 6.42 -12.00
C GLU A 205 15.42 4.97 -12.26
N GLY A 206 14.13 4.65 -12.13
CA GLY A 206 13.60 3.30 -12.28
C GLY A 206 14.02 2.35 -11.16
N TRP A 207 13.93 1.04 -11.42
CA TRP A 207 14.41 0.03 -10.47
C TRP A 207 15.93 0.14 -10.28
N PRO A 208 16.44 0.08 -9.03
CA PRO A 208 15.78 -0.32 -7.79
C PRO A 208 15.24 0.83 -6.91
N VAL A 209 15.18 2.07 -7.42
CA VAL A 209 14.65 3.24 -6.69
C VAL A 209 13.12 3.22 -6.65
N ASP A 210 12.50 2.75 -7.73
CA ASP A 210 11.05 2.52 -7.80
C ASP A 210 10.53 1.74 -6.59
N ILE A 211 9.35 2.16 -6.12
CA ILE A 211 8.66 1.52 -5.02
C ILE A 211 7.51 0.72 -5.60
N ASN A 212 7.46 -0.56 -5.26
CA ASN A 212 6.31 -1.42 -5.50
C ASN A 212 6.19 -2.35 -4.30
N LEU A 213 5.42 -1.90 -3.31
CA LEU A 213 5.22 -2.60 -2.05
C LEU A 213 3.77 -3.00 -1.95
N ARG A 214 3.54 -4.25 -1.57
CA ARG A 214 2.22 -4.87 -1.54
C ARG A 214 2.07 -5.69 -0.28
N VAL A 215 0.94 -5.51 0.38
CA VAL A 215 0.40 -6.44 1.36
C VAL A 215 -0.83 -7.04 0.73
N ASP A 216 -0.68 -8.24 0.17
CA ASP A 216 -1.75 -8.85 -0.63
C ASP A 216 -2.84 -9.49 0.22
N PHE A 217 -2.51 -9.88 1.45
CA PHE A 217 -3.46 -10.40 2.42
C PHE A 217 -2.92 -10.26 3.85
N ALA A 218 -3.54 -9.40 4.65
CA ALA A 218 -3.26 -9.20 6.07
C ALA A 218 -4.52 -8.63 6.75
N PRO A 219 -5.39 -9.49 7.29
CA PRO A 219 -6.60 -9.05 7.99
C PRO A 219 -6.26 -8.07 9.13
N SER A 220 -6.86 -6.87 9.10
CA SER A 220 -6.73 -5.85 10.16
C SER A 220 -5.35 -5.20 10.33
N SER A 221 -4.33 -5.58 9.54
CA SER A 221 -2.99 -4.99 9.61
C SER A 221 -2.45 -4.50 8.27
N ALA A 222 -3.14 -4.68 7.15
CA ALA A 222 -2.60 -4.39 5.82
C ALA A 222 -1.94 -3.01 5.64
N VAL A 223 -2.57 -1.92 6.13
CA VAL A 223 -2.00 -0.56 6.04
C VAL A 223 -0.74 -0.41 6.93
N ARG A 224 -0.78 -0.96 8.14
CA ARG A 224 0.34 -0.97 9.09
C ARG A 224 1.53 -1.80 8.57
N ASP A 225 1.24 -2.94 7.96
CA ASP A 225 2.24 -3.82 7.39
C ASP A 225 2.85 -3.20 6.13
N LEU A 226 2.07 -2.43 5.35
CA LEU A 226 2.57 -1.65 4.23
C LEU A 226 3.56 -0.57 4.71
N ARG A 227 3.28 0.11 5.83
CA ARG A 227 4.23 1.04 6.47
C ARG A 227 5.50 0.35 6.94
N THR A 228 5.39 -0.84 7.51
CA THR A 228 6.54 -1.66 7.90
C THR A 228 7.40 -2.00 6.67
N ALA A 229 6.78 -2.43 5.58
CA ALA A 229 7.46 -2.71 4.32
C ALA A 229 8.12 -1.46 3.72
N TYR A 230 7.47 -0.31 3.80
CA TYR A 230 8.02 0.96 3.34
C TYR A 230 9.24 1.39 4.16
N ASN A 231 9.18 1.28 5.48
CA ASN A 231 10.33 1.55 6.36
C ASN A 231 11.51 0.62 6.06
N ALA A 232 11.24 -0.67 5.79
CA ALA A 232 12.27 -1.61 5.35
C ALA A 232 12.87 -1.22 3.98
N ASN A 233 12.04 -0.83 3.01
CA ASN A 233 12.53 -0.34 1.72
C ASN A 233 13.42 0.91 1.89
N TYR A 234 13.01 1.86 2.73
CA TYR A 234 13.79 3.06 3.02
C TYR A 234 15.11 2.72 3.73
N ALA A 235 15.10 1.81 4.69
CA ALA A 235 16.31 1.29 5.35
C ALA A 235 17.31 0.71 4.33
N ARG A 236 16.82 -0.05 3.34
CA ARG A 236 17.66 -0.56 2.24
C ARG A 236 18.32 0.56 1.44
N GLN A 237 17.58 1.61 1.11
CA GLN A 237 18.13 2.76 0.39
C GLN A 237 19.18 3.49 1.22
N LEU A 238 18.93 3.70 2.52
CA LEU A 238 19.91 4.26 3.45
C LEU A 238 21.17 3.41 3.55
N MET A 239 21.04 2.09 3.62
CA MET A 239 22.17 1.16 3.63
C MET A 239 23.04 1.32 2.38
N PHE A 240 22.43 1.33 1.18
CA PHE A 240 23.18 1.52 -0.06
C PHE A 240 23.88 2.89 -0.14
N ARG A 241 23.19 3.96 0.28
CA ARG A 241 23.77 5.31 0.33
C ARG A 241 24.90 5.40 1.35
N GLY A 242 24.76 4.77 2.51
CA GLY A 242 25.76 4.77 3.57
C GLY A 242 27.06 4.07 3.14
N GLU A 243 26.94 2.88 2.55
CA GLU A 243 28.11 2.19 2.00
C GLU A 243 28.77 2.94 0.85
N ARG A 244 27.96 3.57 -0.01
CA ARG A 244 28.48 4.39 -1.10
C ARG A 244 29.27 5.58 -0.55
N ALA A 245 28.71 6.31 0.41
CA ALA A 245 29.39 7.44 1.05
C ALA A 245 30.73 7.02 1.66
N ALA A 246 30.79 5.88 2.34
CA ALA A 246 32.04 5.37 2.89
C ALA A 246 33.06 4.99 1.81
N ARG A 247 32.64 4.36 0.70
CA ARG A 247 33.52 4.11 -0.46
C ARG A 247 34.05 5.40 -1.10
N GLU A 248 33.26 6.47 -1.04
CA GLU A 248 33.63 7.80 -1.52
C GLU A 248 34.44 8.60 -0.48
N GLY A 249 34.76 8.01 0.68
CA GLY A 249 35.63 8.58 1.71
C GLY A 249 34.91 9.20 2.91
N ASP A 250 33.59 9.39 2.85
CA ASP A 250 32.78 9.92 3.96
C ASP A 250 32.24 8.80 4.86
N ILE A 251 33.13 8.24 5.67
CA ILE A 251 32.81 7.16 6.62
C ILE A 251 31.82 7.65 7.70
N ALA A 252 31.87 8.92 8.08
CA ALA A 252 31.00 9.48 9.11
C ALA A 252 29.54 9.55 8.63
N LEU A 253 29.31 10.02 7.40
CA LEU A 253 28.01 9.93 6.75
C LEU A 253 27.58 8.47 6.57
N GLY A 254 28.50 7.61 6.11
CA GLY A 254 28.23 6.19 5.96
C GLY A 254 27.69 5.53 7.22
N ARG A 255 28.33 5.79 8.36
CA ARG A 255 27.92 5.32 9.67
C ARG A 255 26.53 5.83 10.06
N ARG A 256 26.29 7.16 9.95
CA ARG A 256 24.99 7.77 10.30
C ARG A 256 23.83 7.17 9.49
N LEU A 257 24.02 7.01 8.19
CA LEU A 257 22.97 6.44 7.32
C LEU A 257 22.70 4.97 7.64
N ILE A 258 23.73 4.19 7.96
CA ILE A 258 23.57 2.79 8.36
C ILE A 258 22.88 2.69 9.72
N ASP A 259 23.23 3.53 10.70
CA ASP A 259 22.53 3.59 11.98
C ASP A 259 21.05 3.95 11.80
N GLU A 260 20.74 4.93 10.95
CA GLU A 260 19.36 5.27 10.61
C GLU A 260 18.65 4.07 9.96
N ALA A 261 19.31 3.33 9.05
CA ALA A 261 18.73 2.14 8.44
C ALA A 261 18.32 1.08 9.48
N LEU A 262 19.15 0.86 10.49
CA LEU A 262 18.86 -0.11 11.57
C LEU A 262 17.68 0.33 12.44
N ILE A 263 17.52 1.64 12.67
CA ILE A 263 16.36 2.19 13.39
C ILE A 263 15.06 1.99 12.60
N ARG A 264 15.12 2.14 11.27
CA ARG A 264 13.94 2.02 10.40
C ARG A 264 13.47 0.57 10.22
N ALA A 265 14.39 -0.40 10.24
CA ALA A 265 14.07 -1.81 10.01
C ALA A 265 14.73 -2.73 11.06
N PRO A 266 14.41 -2.58 12.36
CA PRO A 266 15.13 -3.27 13.43
C PRO A 266 14.93 -4.78 13.40
N MET A 267 13.91 -5.29 12.72
CA MET A 267 13.61 -6.72 12.60
C MET A 267 14.22 -7.37 11.36
N TRP A 268 14.90 -6.62 10.49
CA TRP A 268 15.47 -7.16 9.27
C TRP A 268 16.91 -7.64 9.49
N ASP A 269 17.06 -8.90 9.88
CA ASP A 269 18.32 -9.60 10.12
C ASP A 269 19.45 -9.30 9.12
N ARG A 270 19.17 -9.32 7.80
CA ARG A 270 20.17 -9.10 6.75
C ARG A 270 20.86 -7.74 6.86
N ILE A 271 20.13 -6.68 7.21
CA ILE A 271 20.75 -5.35 7.32
C ILE A 271 21.62 -5.23 8.57
N TRP A 272 21.33 -5.99 9.64
CA TRP A 272 22.19 -6.07 10.81
C TRP A 272 23.51 -6.76 10.51
N LEU A 273 23.48 -7.89 9.78
CA LEU A 273 24.70 -8.57 9.34
C LEU A 273 25.57 -7.65 8.48
N ARG A 274 24.95 -6.98 7.51
CA ARG A 274 25.63 -6.02 6.62
C ARG A 274 26.21 -4.84 7.37
N ALA A 275 25.49 -4.28 8.34
CA ALA A 275 25.97 -3.21 9.20
C ALA A 275 27.14 -3.66 10.10
N ALA A 276 27.16 -4.91 10.54
CA ALA A 276 28.27 -5.46 11.31
C ALA A 276 29.55 -5.54 10.46
N GLN A 277 29.44 -6.07 9.24
CA GLN A 277 30.55 -6.11 8.28
C GLN A 277 31.07 -4.71 7.95
N PHE A 278 30.16 -3.74 7.77
CA PHE A 278 30.54 -2.35 7.61
C PHE A 278 31.35 -1.82 8.79
N SER A 279 30.91 -2.05 10.03
CA SER A 279 31.64 -1.62 11.22
C SER A 279 33.03 -2.23 11.31
N GLU A 280 33.14 -3.52 11.00
CA GLU A 280 34.41 -4.26 11.01
C GLU A 280 35.40 -3.72 9.98
N ALA A 281 34.95 -3.49 8.75
CA ALA A 281 35.76 -2.91 7.68
C ALA A 281 36.28 -1.49 8.00
N HIS A 282 35.65 -0.79 8.93
CA HIS A 282 36.00 0.57 9.35
C HIS A 282 36.48 0.62 10.82
N ASN A 283 37.02 -0.48 11.34
CA ASN A 283 37.68 -0.58 12.65
C ASN A 283 36.80 -0.24 13.87
N ASP A 284 35.48 -0.35 13.77
CA ASP A 284 34.56 -0.20 14.90
C ASP A 284 34.16 -1.56 15.49
N LYS A 285 35.07 -2.12 16.28
CA LYS A 285 34.91 -3.45 16.88
C LYS A 285 33.68 -3.54 17.80
N LYS A 286 33.39 -2.47 18.55
CA LYS A 286 32.27 -2.45 19.51
C LYS A 286 30.93 -2.48 18.77
N ALA A 287 30.75 -1.64 17.75
CA ALA A 287 29.53 -1.65 16.95
C ALA A 287 29.40 -2.95 16.14
N ALA A 288 30.50 -3.48 15.59
CA ALA A 288 30.50 -4.74 14.87
C ALA A 288 30.00 -5.88 15.75
N GLN A 289 30.54 -6.02 16.98
CA GLN A 289 30.09 -7.03 17.93
C GLN A 289 28.60 -6.89 18.26
N TYR A 290 28.15 -5.70 18.66
CA TYR A 290 26.74 -5.47 18.97
C TYR A 290 25.81 -5.85 17.81
N ARG A 291 26.14 -5.40 16.59
CA ARG A 291 25.33 -5.67 15.39
C ARG A 291 25.32 -7.15 15.01
N ARG A 292 26.44 -7.88 15.17
CA ARG A 292 26.49 -9.34 15.00
C ARG A 292 25.59 -10.06 15.99
N CYS A 293 25.61 -9.66 17.26
CA CYS A 293 24.77 -10.29 18.28
C CYS A 293 23.28 -10.02 18.04
N ARG A 294 22.93 -8.80 17.60
CA ARG A 294 21.57 -8.50 17.14
C ARG A 294 21.15 -9.37 15.95
N PHE A 295 22.00 -9.50 14.93
CA PHE A 295 21.77 -10.42 13.80
C PHE A 295 21.53 -11.87 14.29
N GLN A 296 22.40 -12.39 15.15
CA GLN A 296 22.26 -13.76 15.70
C GLN A 296 20.95 -13.94 16.47
N SER A 297 20.52 -12.93 17.24
CA SER A 297 19.25 -12.99 17.98
C SER A 297 18.02 -13.01 17.05
N LEU A 298 18.11 -12.34 15.89
CA LEU A 298 17.02 -12.29 14.91
C LEU A 298 16.97 -13.54 14.03
N ASN A 299 18.13 -14.11 13.70
CA ASN A 299 18.22 -15.30 12.85
C ASN A 299 19.33 -16.27 13.30
N PRO A 300 19.08 -17.05 14.37
CA PRO A 300 20.07 -17.99 14.92
C PRO A 300 20.43 -19.11 13.95
N VAL A 301 19.50 -19.49 13.06
CA VAL A 301 19.72 -20.51 12.03
C VAL A 301 20.77 -20.02 11.03
N TRP A 302 20.61 -18.80 10.50
CA TRP A 302 21.57 -18.23 9.55
C TRP A 302 22.91 -17.94 10.23
N ALA A 303 22.91 -17.45 11.48
CA ALA A 303 24.15 -17.27 12.23
C ALA A 303 24.93 -18.59 12.42
N ASN A 304 24.26 -19.70 12.71
CA ASN A 304 24.91 -21.01 12.82
C ASN A 304 25.50 -21.51 11.48
N MET A 305 24.92 -21.12 10.34
CA MET A 305 25.50 -21.41 9.02
C MET A 305 26.80 -20.65 8.76
N LEU A 306 27.01 -19.50 9.42
CA LEU A 306 28.17 -18.62 9.22
C LEU A 306 29.23 -18.76 10.33
N LYS A 307 29.08 -19.69 11.27
CA LYS A 307 29.91 -19.78 12.48
C LYS A 307 31.41 -20.03 12.22
N ASP A 308 31.75 -20.59 11.08
CA ASP A 308 33.15 -20.86 10.70
C ASP A 308 33.80 -19.62 10.05
N GLU A 309 33.01 -18.64 9.61
CA GLU A 309 33.46 -17.39 8.97
C GLU A 309 33.37 -16.18 9.93
N ILE A 310 32.41 -16.20 10.85
CA ILE A 310 32.08 -15.09 11.74
C ILE A 310 32.04 -15.59 13.17
N ASP A 311 32.80 -14.92 14.05
CA ASP A 311 32.79 -15.21 15.48
C ASP A 311 31.53 -14.64 16.17
N PHE A 312 30.70 -15.56 16.65
CA PHE A 312 29.51 -15.28 17.46
C PHE A 312 29.67 -15.66 18.95
N THR A 313 30.83 -16.16 19.38
CA THR A 313 31.04 -16.65 20.76
C THR A 313 30.84 -15.56 21.80
N SER A 314 31.18 -14.32 21.43
CA SER A 314 31.07 -13.12 22.26
C SER A 314 29.64 -12.58 22.44
N CYS A 315 28.63 -13.22 21.84
CA CYS A 315 27.22 -12.80 21.93
C CYS A 315 26.43 -13.46 23.07
N SER A 316 27.06 -14.37 23.80
CA SER A 316 26.49 -15.14 24.92
C SER A 316 26.24 -14.32 26.21
N SER A 317 26.30 -12.99 26.15
CA SER A 317 26.13 -12.09 27.32
C SER A 317 25.06 -10.99 27.16
N ALA A 318 24.25 -11.02 26.10
CA ALA A 318 23.25 -9.97 25.82
C ALA A 318 21.80 -10.48 25.87
N GLN A 319 21.47 -11.31 26.88
CA GLN A 319 20.10 -11.56 27.30
C GLN A 319 19.83 -10.78 28.59
N GLU A 320 19.51 -9.50 28.46
CA GLU A 320 18.72 -8.68 29.40
C GLU A 320 18.30 -7.39 28.71
#